data_AF-A0AAN7CQJ1-F1
#
_entry.id   AF-A0AAN7CQJ1-F1
#
_cell.length_a   1.000
_cell.length_b   1.000
_cell.length_c   1.000
_cell.angle_alpha   90.00
_cell.angle_beta   90.00
_cell.angle_gamma   90.00
#
_symmetry.space_group_name_H-M   'P 1'
#
loop_
_entity.id
_entity.type
_entity.pdbx_description
1 polymer ?
#
loop_
_entity_poly.entity_id
_entity_poly.type
_entity_poly.pdbx_seq_one_letter_code
_entity_poly.pdbx_strand_id
1 'polypeptide(L)' 'FQSGDAVRVRGSAVVYKVVAVNNNLVTILISNPQPDGQYLPFTSTALQTVDESRLEKADDVS' A
#
# COMPACT_ATOMS: atom_id res chain seq x y z
N PHE A 1 4.05 9.27 5.43
CA PHE A 1 3.38 8.83 4.19
C PHE A 1 2.35 9.88 3.78
N GLN A 2 2.03 9.98 2.50
CA GLN A 2 1.02 10.89 1.95
C GLN A 2 0.09 10.15 0.98
N SER A 3 -1.12 10.67 0.77
CA SER A 3 -2.06 10.10 -0.21
C SER A 3 -1.43 10.08 -1.61
N GLY A 4 -1.52 8.94 -2.29
CA GLY A 4 -0.86 8.67 -3.55
C GLY A 4 0.48 7.94 -3.44
N ASP A 5 1.13 7.94 -2.26
CA ASP A 5 2.38 7.19 -2.07
C ASP A 5 2.17 5.70 -2.35
N ALA A 6 3.11 5.11 -3.10
CA ALA A 6 3.24 3.66 -3.21
C ALA A 6 4.01 3.13 -1.99
N VAL A 7 3.43 2.14 -1.30
CA VAL A 7 3.97 1.58 -0.05
C VAL A 7 3.87 0.07 -0.02
N ARG A 8 4.68 -0.55 0.83
CA ARG A 8 4.53 -1.95 1.22
C ARG A 8 4.34 -2.04 2.73
N VAL A 9 3.63 -3.08 3.15
CA VAL A 9 3.71 -3.53 4.55
C VAL A 9 5.03 -4.25 4.69
N ARG A 10 5.84 -3.89 5.70
CA ARG A 10 7.18 -4.47 5.91
C ARG A 10 7.13 -5.99 5.88
N GLY A 11 7.97 -6.59 5.05
CA GLY A 11 8.03 -8.05 4.84
C GLY A 11 6.97 -8.61 3.87
N SER A 12 6.15 -7.75 3.25
CA SER A 12 5.25 -8.12 2.16
C SER A 12 5.81 -7.65 0.82
N ALA A 13 5.62 -8.45 -0.23
CA ALA A 13 5.94 -8.04 -1.60
C ALA A 13 4.83 -7.20 -2.25
N VAL A 14 3.62 -7.21 -1.68
CA VAL A 14 2.44 -6.56 -2.26
C VAL A 14 2.56 -5.04 -2.18
N VAL A 15 2.37 -4.37 -3.32
CA VAL A 15 2.35 -2.92 -3.40
C VAL A 15 0.94 -2.39 -3.15
N TYR A 16 0.86 -1.38 -2.30
CA TYR A 16 -0.35 -0.64 -1.99
C TYR A 16 -0.18 0.83 -2.35
N LYS A 17 -1.29 1.54 -2.55
CA LYS A 17 -1.37 3.00 -2.58
C LYS A 17 -1.98 3.52 -1.30
N VAL A 18 -1.37 4.54 -0.72
CA VAL A 18 -1.95 5.28 0.40
C VAL A 18 -3.15 6.08 -0.11
N VAL A 19 -4.31 5.90 0.52
CA VAL A 19 -5.54 6.62 0.15
C VAL A 19 -5.97 7.62 1.22
N ALA A 20 -5.59 7.42 2.48
CA ALA A 20 -5.81 8.36 3.56
C ALA A 20 -4.74 8.24 4.65
N VAL A 21 -4.47 9.34 5.34
CA VAL A 21 -3.56 9.41 6.49
C VAL A 21 -4.27 10.13 7.63
N ASN A 22 -4.28 9.53 8.81
CA ASN A 22 -4.87 10.08 10.02
C ASN A 22 -3.92 9.84 11.21
N ASN A 23 -3.14 10.87 11.57
CA ASN A 23 -2.04 10.77 12.53
C ASN A 23 -1.07 9.63 12.16
N ASN A 24 -0.90 8.65 13.04
CA ASN A 24 -0.06 7.47 12.84
C ASN A 24 -0.76 6.34 12.07
N LEU A 25 -2.05 6.48 11.76
CA LEU A 25 -2.81 5.48 11.01
C LEU A 25 -2.86 5.84 9.53
N VAL A 26 -2.53 4.86 8.68
CA VAL A 26 -2.48 5.01 7.23
C VAL A 26 -3.44 3.99 6.62
N THR A 27 -4.39 4.49 5.83
CA THR A 27 -5.29 3.64 5.05
C THR A 27 -4.67 3.40 3.69
N ILE A 28 -4.48 2.13 3.35
CA ILE A 28 -3.83 1.66 2.14
C ILE A 28 -4.77 0.78 1.32
N LEU A 29 -4.66 0.90 -0.01
CA LEU A 29 -5.42 0.12 -0.99
C LEU A 29 -4.45 -0.69 -1.86
N ILE A 30 -4.69 -1.98 -2.11
CA ILE A 30 -3.87 -2.78 -3.03
C ILE A 30 -3.77 -2.06 -4.39
N SER A 31 -2.54 -1.84 -4.86
CA SER A 31 -2.31 -1.25 -6.18
C SER A 31 -2.57 -2.30 -7.26
N ASN A 32 -3.26 -1.93 -8.33
CA ASN A 32 -3.54 -2.83 -9.44
C ASN A 32 -3.40 -2.05 -10.76
N PRO A 33 -2.57 -2.48 -11.72
CA PRO A 33 -1.68 -3.65 -11.70
C PRO A 33 -0.53 -3.53 -10.68
N GLN A 34 0.04 -4.68 -10.29
CA GLN A 34 1.33 -4.73 -9.60
C GLN A 34 2.46 -4.29 -10.56
N PRO A 35 3.65 -3.90 -10.07
CA PRO A 35 4.75 -3.44 -10.92
C PRO A 35 5.22 -4.47 -11.95
N ASP A 36 5.01 -5.76 -11.68
CA ASP A 36 5.29 -6.86 -12.61
C ASP A 36 4.20 -7.07 -13.68
N GLY A 37 3.20 -6.19 -13.72
CA GLY A 37 2.07 -6.25 -14.64
C GLY A 37 0.97 -7.24 -14.24
N GLN A 38 1.12 -7.95 -13.11
CA GLN A 38 0.11 -8.90 -12.65
C GLN A 38 -1.04 -8.20 -11.92
N TYR A 39 -2.25 -8.72 -12.12
CA TYR A 39 -3.42 -8.23 -11.41
C TYR A 39 -3.67 -9.09 -10.18
N LEU A 40 -3.64 -8.47 -9.00
CA LEU A 40 -4.13 -9.14 -7.79
C LEU A 40 -5.66 -9.06 -7.73
N PRO A 41 -6.35 -10.12 -7.30
CA PRO A 41 -7.80 -10.09 -7.12
C PRO A 41 -8.16 -9.07 -6.03
N PHE A 42 -9.20 -8.27 -6.29
CA PHE A 42 -9.73 -7.35 -5.30
C PHE A 42 -10.47 -8.15 -4.23
N THR A 43 -9.87 -8.25 -3.04
CA THR A 43 -10.40 -9.00 -1.90
C THR A 43 -10.80 -8.05 -0.78
N SER A 44 -11.49 -8.53 0.26
CA SER A 44 -11.86 -7.70 1.42
C SER A 44 -10.66 -7.12 2.17
N THR A 45 -9.48 -7.69 2.00
CA THR A 45 -8.20 -7.17 2.52
C THR A 45 -7.54 -6.15 1.58
N ALA A 46 -8.19 -5.79 0.47
CA ALA A 46 -7.65 -4.82 -0.47
C ALA A 46 -7.55 -3.42 0.13
N LEU A 47 -8.44 -3.06 1.04
CA LEU A 47 -8.40 -1.80 1.80
C LEU A 47 -8.15 -2.13 3.27
N GLN A 48 -7.13 -1.53 3.87
CA GLN A 48 -6.86 -1.70 5.29
C GLN A 48 -6.24 -0.45 5.89
N THR A 49 -6.47 -0.26 7.19
CA THR A 49 -5.82 0.80 7.97
C THR A 49 -4.77 0.16 8.87
N VAL A 50 -3.54 0.64 8.78
CA VAL A 50 -2.39 0.13 9.53
C VAL A 50 -1.63 1.28 10.20
N ASP A 51 -0.85 0.97 11.23
CA ASP A 51 0.09 1.93 11.81
C ASP A 51 1.25 2.20 10.84
N GLU A 52 1.69 3.46 10.75
CA GLU A 52 2.75 3.89 9.84
C GLU A 52 4.09 3.16 10.08
N SER A 53 4.35 2.71 11.31
CA SER A 53 5.57 1.96 11.65
C SER A 53 5.64 0.60 10.96
N ARG A 54 4.51 0.09 10.45
CA ARG A 54 4.42 -1.16 9.69
C ARG A 54 4.66 -0.96 8.20
N LEU A 55 4.78 0.28 7.74
CA LEU A 55 4.93 0.61 6.33
C LEU A 55 6.38 0.93 5.96
N GLU A 56 6.68 0.72 4.69
CA GLU A 56 7.88 1.18 4.00
C GLU A 56 7.50 1.71 2.61
N LYS A 57 8.28 2.65 2.08
CA LYS A 57 8.05 3.18 0.73
C LYS A 57 8.41 2.14 -0.32
N ALA A 58 7.61 2.08 -1.38
CA ALA A 58 7.88 1.23 -2.54
C ALA A 58 8.64 2.04 -3.61
N ASP A 59 9.87 2.47 -3.30
CA ASP A 59 10.66 3.39 -4.14
C ASP A 59 11.07 2.79 -5.51
N ASP A 60 11.01 1.47 -5.64
CA ASP A 60 11.20 0.71 -6.88
C ASP A 60 9.99 0.78 -7.83
N VAL A 61 8.89 1.39 -7.40
CA VAL A 61 7.68 1.58 -8.20
C VAL A 61 7.62 3.06 -8.62
N SER A 62 8.25 3.37 -9.76
CA SER A 62 8.27 4.71 -10.38
C SER A 62 7.28 4.82 -11.54
#